data_AF-A0A534N883-F1
#
_entry.id   AF-A0A534N883-F1
#
_cell.length_a   1.000
_cell.length_b   1.000
_cell.length_c   1.000
_cell.angle_alpha   90.00
_cell.angle_beta   90.00
_cell.angle_gamma   90.00
#
_symmetry.space_group_name_H-M   'P 1'
#
loop_
_entity.id
_entity.type
_entity.pdbx_description
1 polymer ?
#
loop_
_entity_poly.entity_id
_entity_poly.type
_entity_poly.pdbx_seq_one_letter_code
_entity_poly.pdbx_strand_id
1 'polypeptide(L)'
;MNVKDFIALFLTVTFVLHGGAFTALGFIRRKKYYFLLTGTFTLLTAVYFIKFEGWDLKLPGTSFPATMFLRIGAVVFTLTYLCVIYGEEGSWLWRLRRQASQLRSFFGF
;
A
#
# COMPACT_ATOMS: atom_id res chain seq x y z
N MET A 1 23.51 10.84 -14.83
CA MET A 1 22.09 10.78 -14.44
C MET A 1 21.90 11.66 -13.23
N ASN A 2 20.92 12.56 -13.23
CA ASN A 2 20.69 13.42 -12.06
C ASN A 2 20.17 12.55 -10.89
N VAL A 3 20.44 12.95 -9.64
CA VAL A 3 20.04 12.15 -8.46
C VAL A 3 18.52 11.95 -8.43
N LYS A 4 17.75 12.95 -8.87
CA LYS A 4 16.29 12.88 -8.99
C LYS A 4 15.85 11.83 -10.00
N ASP A 5 16.46 11.79 -11.18
CA ASP A 5 16.16 10.81 -12.24
C ASP A 5 16.47 9.38 -11.77
N PHE A 6 17.56 9.19 -11.00
CA PHE A 6 17.89 7.91 -10.40
C PHE A 6 16.86 7.46 -9.37
N ILE A 7 16.43 8.37 -8.49
CA ILE A 7 15.40 8.08 -7.49
C ILE A 7 14.08 7.72 -8.18
N ALA A 8 13.67 8.49 -9.20
CA ALA A 8 12.46 8.23 -9.97
C ALA A 8 12.53 6.87 -10.67
N LEU A 9 13.64 6.54 -11.33
CA LEU A 9 13.85 5.24 -11.97
C LEU A 9 13.80 4.09 -10.95
N PHE A 10 14.52 4.23 -9.83
CA PHE A 10 14.57 3.23 -8.77
C PHE A 10 13.17 2.96 -8.18
N LEU A 11 12.41 4.03 -7.88
CA LEU A 11 11.02 3.95 -7.43
C LEU A 11 10.18 3.21 -8.49
N THR A 12 10.26 3.61 -9.75
CA THR A 12 9.52 2.99 -10.86
C THR A 12 9.77 1.49 -10.94
N VAL A 13 11.04 1.08 -10.98
CA VAL A 13 11.42 -0.34 -11.08
C VAL A 13 10.93 -1.11 -9.87
N THR A 14 11.14 -0.57 -8.67
CA THR A 14 10.67 -1.19 -7.43
C THR A 14 9.16 -1.39 -7.46
N PHE A 15 8.40 -0.40 -7.96
CA PHE A 15 6.95 -0.50 -8.06
C PHE A 15 6.47 -1.49 -9.11
N VAL A 16 7.10 -1.55 -10.28
CA VAL A 16 6.75 -2.55 -11.31
C VAL A 16 6.97 -3.96 -10.77
N LEU A 17 8.08 -4.18 -10.06
CA LEU A 17 8.39 -5.47 -9.45
C LEU A 17 7.37 -5.83 -8.34
N HIS A 18 7.04 -4.90 -7.45
CA HIS A 18 6.05 -5.14 -6.39
C HIS A 18 4.64 -5.35 -6.95
N GLY A 19 4.22 -4.52 -7.91
CA GLY A 19 2.92 -4.62 -8.56
C GLY A 19 2.77 -5.95 -9.31
N GLY A 20 3.79 -6.37 -10.05
CA GLY A 20 3.83 -7.67 -10.70
C GLY A 20 3.79 -8.82 -9.69
N ALA A 21 4.60 -8.74 -8.62
CA ALA A 21 4.64 -9.76 -7.58
C ALA A 21 3.29 -9.92 -6.86
N PHE A 22 2.64 -8.83 -6.45
CA PHE A 22 1.35 -8.87 -5.77
C PHE A 22 0.21 -9.27 -6.70
N THR A 23 0.24 -8.87 -7.96
CA THR A 23 -0.75 -9.31 -8.96
C THR A 23 -0.63 -10.81 -9.23
N ALA A 24 0.59 -11.31 -9.44
CA ALA A 24 0.85 -12.73 -9.61
C ALA A 24 0.45 -13.53 -8.36
N LEU A 25 0.78 -13.03 -7.17
CA LEU A 25 0.41 -13.66 -5.90
C LEU A 25 -1.12 -13.66 -5.70
N GLY A 26 -1.80 -12.58 -6.07
CA GLY A 26 -3.25 -12.46 -6.07
C GLY A 26 -3.93 -13.48 -6.98
N PHE A 27 -3.36 -13.70 -8.17
CA PHE A 27 -3.83 -14.69 -9.12
C PHE A 27 -3.61 -16.13 -8.63
N ILE A 28 -2.39 -16.45 -8.18
CA ILE A 28 -2.00 -17.77 -7.69
C ILE A 28 -2.78 -18.16 -6.43
N ARG A 29 -2.89 -17.25 -5.47
CA ARG A 29 -3.58 -17.52 -4.19
C ARG A 29 -5.10 -17.37 -4.31
N ARG A 30 -5.62 -16.84 -5.42
CA ARG A 30 -7.04 -16.46 -5.62
C ARG A 30 -7.58 -15.57 -4.50
N LYS A 31 -6.70 -14.77 -3.90
CA LYS A 31 -7.02 -13.91 -2.77
C LYS A 31 -7.10 -12.46 -3.23
N LYS A 32 -8.34 -11.95 -3.28
CA LYS A 32 -8.64 -10.60 -3.77
C LYS A 32 -7.94 -9.50 -2.98
N TYR A 33 -7.59 -9.74 -1.72
CA TYR A 33 -6.90 -8.75 -0.89
C TYR A 33 -5.48 -8.38 -1.39
N TYR A 34 -4.83 -9.22 -2.21
CA TYR A 34 -3.57 -8.83 -2.83
C TYR A 34 -3.75 -7.72 -3.88
N PHE A 35 -4.93 -7.62 -4.51
CA PHE A 35 -5.24 -6.49 -5.38
C PHE A 35 -5.42 -5.18 -4.59
N LEU A 36 -5.94 -5.25 -3.36
CA LEU A 36 -6.00 -4.09 -2.47
C LEU A 36 -4.60 -3.58 -2.13
N LEU A 37 -3.67 -4.51 -1.86
CA LEU A 37 -2.28 -4.16 -1.60
C LEU A 37 -1.63 -3.52 -2.85
N THR A 38 -1.82 -4.09 -4.04
CA THR A 38 -1.38 -3.48 -5.29
C THR A 38 -1.93 -2.07 -5.46
N GLY A 39 -3.22 -1.86 -5.20
CA GLY A 39 -3.86 -0.54 -5.28
C GLY A 39 -3.25 0.48 -4.31
N THR A 40 -2.98 0.10 -3.05
CA THR A 40 -2.24 0.93 -2.10
C THR A 40 -0.90 1.36 -2.66
N PHE A 41 -0.11 0.40 -3.17
CA PHE A 41 1.21 0.69 -3.71
C PHE A 41 1.13 1.64 -4.90
N THR A 42 0.22 1.40 -5.86
CA THR A 42 0.03 2.26 -7.03
C THR A 42 -0.33 3.70 -6.64
N LEU A 43 -1.22 3.89 -5.65
CA LEU A 43 -1.60 5.23 -5.19
C LEU A 43 -0.42 5.94 -4.49
N LEU A 44 0.35 5.21 -3.67
CA LEU A 44 1.56 5.76 -3.06
C LEU A 44 2.62 6.11 -4.12
N THR A 45 2.80 5.28 -5.15
CA THR A 45 3.67 5.57 -6.30
C THR A 45 3.30 6.89 -6.94
N ALA A 46 2.02 7.08 -7.25
CA ALA A 46 1.54 8.31 -7.85
C ALA A 46 1.86 9.53 -6.95
N VAL A 47 1.65 9.42 -5.64
CA VAL A 47 2.03 10.49 -4.69
C VAL A 47 3.54 10.78 -4.74
N TYR A 48 4.39 9.75 -4.77
CA TYR A 48 5.83 9.93 -4.82
C TYR A 48 6.28 10.57 -6.13
N PHE A 49 5.76 10.12 -7.28
CA PHE A 49 6.06 10.71 -8.58
C PHE A 49 5.70 12.20 -8.62
N ILE A 50 4.48 12.55 -8.22
CA ILE A 50 4.02 13.95 -8.18
C ILE A 50 4.95 14.80 -7.29
N LYS A 51 5.36 14.25 -6.13
CA LYS A 51 6.25 14.94 -5.20
C LYS A 51 7.68 15.09 -5.72
N PHE A 52 8.24 14.08 -6.37
CA PHE A 52 9.64 14.10 -6.85
C PHE A 52 9.81 14.89 -8.15
N GLU A 53 8.84 14.81 -9.06
CA GLU A 53 8.78 15.61 -10.29
C GLU A 53 8.40 17.08 -10.01
N GLY A 54 7.94 17.39 -8.79
CA GLY A 54 7.56 18.74 -8.38
C GLY A 54 6.28 19.24 -9.05
N TRP A 55 5.40 18.33 -9.46
CA TRP A 55 4.13 18.68 -10.11
C TRP A 55 3.15 19.29 -9.08
N ASP A 56 2.70 20.53 -9.33
CA ASP A 56 1.61 21.16 -8.56
C ASP A 56 0.24 20.73 -9.13
N LEU A 57 -0.09 19.44 -8.95
CA LEU A 57 -1.37 18.91 -9.37
C LEU A 57 -2.47 19.24 -8.36
N LYS A 58 -3.47 19.99 -8.82
CA LYS A 58 -4.69 20.34 -8.10
C LYS A 58 -5.88 19.65 -8.76
N LEU A 59 -6.91 19.35 -7.96
CA LEU A 59 -8.16 18.84 -8.50
C LEU A 59 -8.85 19.91 -9.36
N PRO A 60 -9.44 19.54 -10.50
CA PRO A 60 -10.10 20.48 -11.39
C PRO A 60 -11.21 21.23 -10.66
N GLY A 61 -11.18 22.56 -10.74
CA GLY A 61 -12.16 23.43 -10.08
C GLY A 61 -11.91 23.68 -8.58
N THR A 62 -10.78 23.25 -8.01
CA THR A 62 -10.44 23.51 -6.60
C THR A 62 -8.97 23.88 -6.42
N SER A 63 -8.62 24.47 -5.27
CA SER A 63 -7.22 24.66 -4.83
C SER A 63 -6.64 23.42 -4.13
N PHE A 64 -7.39 22.31 -4.09
CA PHE A 64 -7.05 21.15 -3.27
C PHE A 64 -6.00 20.27 -3.96
N PRO A 65 -4.93 19.88 -3.26
CA PRO A 65 -3.85 19.10 -3.85
C PRO A 65 -4.31 17.67 -4.18
N ALA A 66 -4.10 17.24 -5.43
CA ALA A 66 -4.46 15.90 -5.89
C ALA A 66 -3.76 14.79 -5.08
N THR A 67 -2.56 15.08 -4.56
CA THR A 67 -1.80 14.18 -3.68
C THR A 67 -2.55 13.82 -2.39
N MET A 68 -3.40 14.69 -1.86
CA MET A 68 -4.23 14.38 -0.69
C MET A 68 -5.31 13.35 -1.01
N PHE A 69 -5.94 13.45 -2.19
CA PHE A 69 -6.91 12.45 -2.64
C PHE A 69 -6.27 11.08 -2.84
N LEU A 70 -5.09 11.04 -3.45
CA LEU A 70 -4.33 9.80 -3.63
C LEU A 70 -3.93 9.19 -2.28
N ARG A 71 -3.54 10.01 -1.29
CA ARG A 71 -3.26 9.55 0.07
C ARG A 71 -4.50 8.97 0.76
N ILE A 72 -5.64 9.65 0.67
CA ILE A 72 -6.91 9.15 1.22
C ILE A 72 -7.24 7.80 0.59
N GLY A 73 -7.13 7.69 -0.74
CA GLY A 73 -7.31 6.41 -1.44
C GLY A 73 -6.36 5.33 -0.93
N ALA A 74 -5.06 5.63 -0.79
CA ALA A 74 -4.08 4.68 -0.29
C ALA A 74 -4.41 4.21 1.14
N VAL A 75 -4.88 5.12 2.00
CA VAL A 75 -5.34 4.79 3.36
C VAL A 75 -6.56 3.87 3.30
N VAL A 76 -7.57 4.19 2.47
CA VAL A 76 -8.78 3.36 2.33
C VAL A 76 -8.40 1.95 1.86
N PHE A 77 -7.60 1.82 0.80
CA PHE A 77 -7.15 0.52 0.30
C PHE A 77 -6.38 -0.28 1.36
N THR A 78 -5.52 0.39 2.12
CA THR A 78 -4.74 -0.23 3.21
C THR A 78 -5.64 -0.70 4.34
N LEU A 79 -6.60 0.13 4.77
CA LEU A 79 -7.56 -0.23 5.82
C LEU A 79 -8.44 -1.39 5.37
N THR A 80 -8.96 -1.36 4.14
CA THR A 80 -9.74 -2.47 3.59
C THR A 80 -8.89 -3.74 3.52
N TYR A 81 -7.63 -3.65 3.09
CA TYR A 81 -6.69 -4.78 3.11
C TYR A 81 -6.54 -5.36 4.53
N LEU A 82 -6.26 -4.50 5.52
CA LEU A 82 -6.11 -4.89 6.93
C LEU A 82 -7.37 -5.55 7.50
N CYS A 83 -8.54 -4.97 7.24
CA CYS A 83 -9.83 -5.53 7.64
C CYS A 83 -10.07 -6.91 7.05
N VAL A 84 -9.73 -7.12 5.77
CA VAL A 84 -9.89 -8.42 5.11
C VAL A 84 -8.93 -9.46 5.67
N ILE A 85 -7.65 -9.13 5.83
CA ILE A 85 -6.66 -10.11 6.34
C ILE A 85 -6.83 -10.40 7.84
N TYR A 86 -7.51 -9.53 8.60
CA TYR A 86 -7.80 -9.73 10.01
C TYR A 86 -8.67 -10.97 10.27
N GLY A 87 -9.62 -11.24 9.37
CA GLY A 87 -10.48 -12.43 9.42
C GLY A 87 -9.90 -13.65 8.72
N GLU A 88 -8.79 -13.52 8.00
CA GLU A 88 -8.22 -14.59 7.19
C GLU A 88 -7.30 -15.48 8.04
N GLU A 89 -7.68 -16.74 8.24
CA GLU A 89 -6.89 -17.71 8.99
C GLU A 89 -5.53 -17.98 8.33
N GLY A 90 -4.48 -18.05 9.14
CA GLY A 90 -3.12 -18.27 8.66
C GLY A 90 -2.42 -17.05 8.06
N SER A 91 -3.11 -15.90 7.94
CA SER A 91 -2.50 -14.62 7.56
C SER A 91 -1.47 -14.14 8.58
N TRP A 92 -0.57 -13.24 8.18
CA TRP A 92 0.43 -12.68 9.10
C TRP A 92 -0.22 -11.89 10.24
N LEU A 93 -1.31 -11.16 9.95
CA LEU A 93 -2.04 -10.40 10.96
C LEU A 93 -2.79 -11.31 11.94
N TRP A 94 -3.34 -12.43 11.45
CA TRP A 94 -3.93 -13.46 12.30
C TRP A 94 -2.88 -14.09 13.23
N ARG A 95 -1.67 -14.37 12.72
CA ARG A 95 -0.55 -14.89 13.54
C ARG A 95 -0.12 -13.89 14.61
N LEU A 96 0.01 -12.61 14.25
CA LEU A 96 0.32 -11.54 15.20
C LEU A 96 -0.76 -11.41 16.28
N ARG A 97 -2.04 -11.45 15.92
CA ARG A 97 -3.14 -11.41 16.90
C ARG A 97 -3.04 -12.57 17.87
N ARG A 98 -2.76 -13.79 17.37
CA ARG A 98 -2.60 -14.97 18.21
C ARG A 98 -1.41 -14.82 19.17
N GLN A 99 -0.27 -14.34 18.68
CA GLN A 99 0.91 -14.08 19.51
C GLN A 99 0.64 -12.98 20.56
N ALA A 100 -0.03 -11.90 20.18
CA ALA A 100 -0.41 -10.83 21.10
C ALA A 100 -1.36 -11.34 22.20
N SER A 101 -2.31 -12.21 21.86
CA SER A 101 -3.18 -12.85 22.83
C SER A 101 -2.42 -13.79 23.78
N GLN A 102 -1.43 -14.52 23.27
CA GLN A 102 -0.56 -15.39 24.09
C GLN A 102 0.31 -14.56 25.03
N LEU A 103 0.90 -13.47 24.55
CA LEU A 103 1.65 -12.53 25.38
C LEU A 103 0.77 -11.91 26.45
N ARG A 104 -0.45 -11.47 26.10
CA ARG A 104 -1.40 -10.94 27.07
C ARG A 104 -1.74 -11.95 28.16
N SER A 105 -1.97 -13.22 27.81
CA SER A 105 -2.17 -14.29 28.79
C SER A 105 -0.93 -14.58 29.64
N PHE A 106 0.28 -14.43 29.07
CA PHE A 106 1.54 -14.62 29.77
C PHE A 106 1.83 -13.49 30.79
N PHE A 107 1.42 -12.26 30.46
CA PHE A 107 1.57 -11.09 31.32
C PHE A 107 0.39 -10.88 32.31
N GLY A 108 -0.60 -11.78 32.35
CA GLY A 108 -1.66 -11.77 33.36
C GLY A 108 -2.66 -10.60 33.26
N PHE A 109 -2.90 -10.07 32.05
CA PHE A 109 -3.89 -9.01 31.75
C PHE A 109 -5.10 -9.52 30.94
#